data_AF-A0A7S1E7F9-F1
#
_entry.id   AF-A0A7S1E7F9-F1
#
_cell.length_a   1.000
_cell.length_b   1.000
_cell.length_c   1.000
_cell.angle_alpha   90.00
_cell.angle_beta   90.00
_cell.angle_gamma   90.00
#
_symmetry.space_group_name_H-M   'P 1'
#
loop_
_entity.id
_entity.type
_entity.pdbx_description
1 polymer ?
#
loop_
_entity_poly.entity_id
_entity_poly.type
_entity_poly.pdbx_seq_one_letter_code
_entity_poly.pdbx_strand_id
1 'polypeptide(L)'
;RIAPSAVIGLGSGFLAGLFGVGGGAVVVPALTLATDMNHYEALGTSLCAMTLPAIVGTATHFSKNNIALRIAPSLAIGSFLGAYVGSKVGLDVDEDILRYGFSTLMLALG
;
A
#
# COMPACT_ATOMS: atom_id res chain seq x y z
N ARG A 1 16.98 13.81 -7.32
CA ARG A 1 17.29 14.10 -5.89
C ARG A 1 16.69 12.98 -5.05
N ILE A 2 17.51 12.02 -4.63
CA ILE A 2 17.13 10.73 -4.01
C ILE A 2 17.01 10.76 -2.47
N ALA A 3 17.57 11.79 -1.83
CA ALA A 3 17.55 11.97 -0.38
C ALA A 3 16.13 12.11 0.24
N PRO A 4 15.16 12.85 -0.34
CA PRO A 4 13.84 13.00 0.29
C PRO A 4 13.02 11.70 0.25
N SER A 5 13.19 10.89 -0.81
CA SER A 5 12.42 9.66 -1.03
C SER A 5 12.69 8.60 0.04
N ALA A 6 13.94 8.49 0.51
CA ALA A 6 14.34 7.51 1.51
C ALA A 6 13.78 7.82 2.91
N VAL A 7 13.75 9.11 3.29
CA VAL A 7 13.20 9.55 4.57
C VAL A 7 11.69 9.33 4.63
N ILE A 8 11.01 9.61 3.51
CA ILE A 8 9.57 9.36 3.37
C ILE A 8 9.27 7.86 3.41
N GLY A 9 10.08 7.03 2.72
CA GLY A 9 9.94 5.58 2.75
C GLY A 9 10.12 5.00 4.16
N LEU A 10 11.11 5.50 4.92
CA LEU A 10 11.33 5.08 6.32
C LEU A 10 10.20 5.55 7.25
N GLY A 11 9.78 6.81 7.16
CA GLY A 11 8.72 7.36 8.01
C GLY A 11 7.36 6.71 7.74
N SER A 12 7.02 6.56 6.46
CA SER A 12 5.78 5.88 6.06
C SER A 12 5.82 4.39 6.39
N GLY A 13 6.95 3.71 6.25
CA GLY A 13 7.12 2.31 6.67
C GLY A 13 6.98 2.11 8.18
N PHE A 14 7.51 3.05 8.98
CA PHE A 14 7.36 3.04 10.42
C PHE A 14 5.90 3.25 10.85
N LEU A 15 5.23 4.27 10.29
CA LEU A 15 3.81 4.55 10.56
C LEU A 15 2.91 3.40 10.08
N ALA A 16 3.18 2.84 8.90
CA ALA A 16 2.48 1.70 8.35
C ALA A 16 2.53 0.47 9.26
N GLY A 17 3.73 0.17 9.79
CA GLY A 17 3.93 -0.92 10.74
C GLY A 17 3.28 -0.66 12.09
N LEU A 18 3.19 0.60 12.51
CA LEU A 18 2.57 1.01 13.78
C LEU A 18 1.04 0.92 13.74
N PHE A 19 0.41 1.39 12.65
CA PHE A 19 -1.04 1.39 12.50
C PHE A 19 -1.59 0.05 11.98
N GLY A 20 -0.75 -0.83 11.43
CA GLY A 20 -1.18 -2.16 10.96
C GLY A 20 -2.11 -2.15 9.74
N VAL A 21 -2.46 -0.97 9.21
CA VAL A 21 -3.39 -0.79 8.07
C VAL A 21 -2.75 -1.16 6.72
N GLY A 22 -1.43 -1.39 6.67
CA GLY A 22 -0.68 -1.51 5.43
C GLY A 22 -0.46 -0.11 4.85
N GLY A 23 0.79 0.27 4.68
CA GLY A 23 1.19 1.68 4.51
C GLY A 23 0.66 2.41 3.28
N GLY A 24 -0.14 1.79 2.42
CA GLY A 24 -0.66 2.40 1.19
C GLY A 24 -1.40 3.72 1.44
N ALA A 25 -2.17 3.80 2.54
CA ALA A 25 -2.84 5.03 2.97
C ALA A 25 -1.89 6.23 3.16
N VAL A 26 -0.66 5.98 3.63
CA VAL A 26 0.33 7.03 3.91
C VAL A 26 1.34 7.16 2.77
N VAL A 27 1.75 6.05 2.15
CA VAL A 27 2.76 5.99 1.10
C VAL A 27 2.25 6.63 -0.20
N VAL A 28 1.00 6.40 -0.59
CA VAL A 28 0.42 6.99 -1.81
C VAL A 28 0.41 8.52 -1.76
N PRO A 29 -0.17 9.19 -0.74
CA PRO A 29 -0.14 10.65 -0.67
C PRO A 29 1.27 11.19 -0.45
N ALA A 30 2.13 10.48 0.28
CA ALA A 30 3.50 10.92 0.47
C ALA A 30 4.32 10.85 -0.84
N LEU A 31 4.08 9.87 -1.71
CA LEU A 31 4.66 9.85 -3.05
C LEU A 31 4.06 10.93 -3.95
N THR A 32 2.73 11.09 -4.02
CA THR A 32 2.14 12.14 -4.87
C THR A 32 2.48 13.56 -4.43
N LEU A 33 2.71 13.80 -3.13
CA LEU A 33 3.19 15.10 -2.63
C LEU A 33 4.70 15.31 -2.84
N ALA A 34 5.50 14.24 -2.82
CA ALA A 34 6.95 14.33 -2.97
C ALA A 34 7.43 14.18 -4.41
N THR A 35 6.58 13.70 -5.31
CA THR A 35 6.84 13.55 -6.74
C THR A 35 5.64 14.04 -7.54
N ASP A 36 5.87 14.88 -8.57
CA ASP A 36 4.88 15.30 -9.59
C ASP A 36 4.43 14.14 -10.51
N MET A 37 4.29 12.93 -9.95
CA MET A 37 3.86 11.73 -10.68
C MET A 37 2.34 11.71 -10.82
N ASN A 38 1.87 11.22 -11.97
CA ASN A 38 0.43 10.97 -12.18
C ASN A 38 -0.08 9.94 -11.16
N HIS A 39 -1.37 10.02 -10.80
CA HIS A 39 -1.94 9.22 -9.71
C HIS A 39 -1.77 7.71 -9.93
N TYR A 40 -1.86 7.25 -11.18
CA TYR A 40 -1.63 5.86 -11.54
C TYR A 40 -0.18 5.40 -11.31
N GLU A 41 0.82 6.24 -11.63
CA GLU A 41 2.23 5.92 -11.40
C GLU A 41 2.55 5.87 -9.91
N ALA A 42 2.01 6.81 -9.13
CA ALA A 42 2.20 6.83 -7.69
C ALA A 42 1.59 5.59 -7.02
N LEU A 43 0.38 5.18 -7.45
CA LEU A 43 -0.27 3.95 -6.97
C LEU A 43 0.55 2.71 -7.30
N GLY A 44 0.98 2.54 -8.56
CA GLY A 44 1.81 1.41 -8.97
C GLY A 44 3.15 1.36 -8.23
N THR A 45 3.79 2.52 -8.02
CA THR A 45 5.07 2.62 -7.31
C THR A 45 4.91 2.30 -5.82
N SER A 46 3.80 2.72 -5.20
CA SER A 46 3.50 2.40 -3.79
C SER A 46 3.28 0.88 -3.57
N LEU A 47 2.62 0.21 -4.51
CA LEU A 47 2.44 -1.25 -4.52
C LEU A 47 3.79 -1.96 -4.57
N CYS A 48 4.67 -1.50 -5.46
CA CYS A 48 6.02 -2.03 -5.57
C CYS A 48 6.81 -1.81 -4.25
N ALA A 49 6.75 -0.60 -3.71
CA ALA A 49 7.39 -0.25 -2.45
C ALA A 49 6.87 -1.06 -1.25
N MET A 50 5.58 -1.41 -1.23
CA MET A 50 4.95 -2.23 -0.17
C MET A 50 5.36 -3.70 -0.20
N THR A 51 5.90 -4.20 -1.32
CA THR A 51 6.36 -5.59 -1.44
C THR A 51 7.47 -5.90 -0.41
N LEU A 52 8.39 -4.97 -0.20
CA LEU A 52 9.51 -5.13 0.75
C LEU A 52 9.02 -5.25 2.21
N PRO A 53 8.24 -4.29 2.76
CA PRO A 53 7.62 -4.43 4.08
C PRO A 53 6.76 -5.69 4.21
N ALA A 54 6.02 -6.08 3.17
CA ALA A 54 5.19 -7.28 3.20
C ALA A 54 6.01 -8.56 3.38
N ILE A 55 7.15 -8.67 2.67
CA ILE A 55 8.08 -9.80 2.83
C ILE A 55 8.65 -9.81 4.25
N VAL A 56 9.12 -8.67 4.74
CA VAL A 56 9.71 -8.55 6.09
C VAL A 56 8.68 -8.85 7.17
N GLY A 57 7.45 -8.34 7.04
CA GLY A 57 6.33 -8.62 7.93
C GLY A 57 5.97 -10.11 7.94
N THR A 58 5.88 -10.73 6.77
CA THR A 58 5.61 -12.17 6.67
C THR A 58 6.73 -13.00 7.31
N ALA A 59 8.00 -12.68 7.06
CA ALA A 59 9.14 -13.38 7.63
C ALA A 59 9.20 -13.24 9.17
N THR A 60 8.95 -12.04 9.69
CA THR A 60 8.94 -11.78 11.14
C THR A 60 7.77 -12.46 11.84
N HIS A 61 6.57 -12.46 11.26
CA HIS A 61 5.42 -13.21 11.79
C HIS A 61 5.61 -14.72 11.72
N PHE A 62 6.29 -15.22 10.67
CA PHE A 62 6.63 -16.64 10.53
C PHE A 62 7.61 -17.07 11.62
N SER A 63 8.65 -16.26 11.88
CA SER A 63 9.61 -16.50 12.96
C SER A 63 8.98 -16.52 14.36
N LYS A 64 7.89 -15.76 14.57
CA LYS A 64 7.14 -15.73 15.84
C LYS A 64 6.09 -16.86 15.98
N ASN A 65 6.00 -17.78 15.00
CA ASN A 65 5.03 -18.88 14.97
C ASN A 65 3.55 -18.42 15.11
N ASN A 66 3.28 -17.15 14.78
CA ASN A 66 1.97 -16.52 14.94
C ASN A 66 1.19 -16.50 13.62
N ILE A 67 1.53 -17.40 12.69
CA ILE A 67 0.86 -17.54 11.41
C ILE A 67 -0.06 -18.74 11.47
N ALA A 68 -1.37 -18.47 11.37
CA ALA A 68 -2.36 -19.51 11.18
C ALA A 68 -2.26 -20.03 9.74
N LEU A 69 -1.37 -21.01 9.52
CA LEU A 69 -1.13 -21.68 8.23
C LEU A 69 -2.40 -22.23 7.58
N ARG A 70 -3.44 -22.50 8.39
CA ARG A 70 -4.76 -22.94 7.91
C ARG A 70 -5.52 -21.85 7.15
N ILE A 71 -5.32 -20.58 7.51
CA ILE A 71 -6.04 -19.43 6.95
C ILE A 71 -5.19 -18.70 5.89
N ALA A 72 -3.86 -18.82 6.02
CA ALA A 72 -2.88 -18.22 5.10
C ALA A 72 -3.19 -18.44 3.60
N PRO A 73 -3.51 -19.67 3.11
CA PRO A 73 -3.78 -19.86 1.68
C PRO A 73 -5.10 -19.22 1.24
N SER A 74 -6.16 -19.31 2.05
CA SER A 74 -7.45 -18.66 1.76
C SER A 74 -7.32 -17.14 1.72
N LEU A 75 -6.55 -16.58 2.65
CA LEU A 75 -6.28 -15.14 2.72
C LEU A 75 -5.39 -14.69 1.54
N ALA A 76 -4.38 -15.47 1.17
CA ALA A 76 -3.53 -15.17 0.01
C ALA A 76 -4.33 -15.16 -1.30
N ILE A 77 -5.19 -16.17 -1.52
CA ILE A 77 -6.04 -16.25 -2.72
C ILE A 77 -7.05 -15.09 -2.74
N GLY A 78 -7.70 -14.81 -1.61
CA GLY A 78 -8.64 -13.69 -1.50
C GLY A 78 -7.98 -12.34 -1.75
N SER A 79 -6.79 -12.12 -1.17
CA SER A 79 -6.01 -10.89 -1.36
C SER A 79 -5.54 -10.74 -2.81
N PHE A 80 -5.09 -11.83 -3.43
CA PHE A 80 -4.65 -11.82 -4.82
C PHE A 80 -5.81 -11.52 -5.78
N LEU A 81 -6.95 -12.19 -5.62
CA LEU A 81 -8.15 -11.93 -6.42
C LEU A 81 -8.68 -10.51 -6.21
N GLY A 82 -8.73 -10.04 -4.96
CA GLY A 82 -9.14 -8.68 -4.64
C GLY A 82 -8.22 -7.63 -5.25
N ALA A 83 -6.90 -7.82 -5.16
CA ALA A 83 -5.92 -6.92 -5.77
C ALA A 83 -6.00 -6.94 -7.29
N TYR A 84 -6.17 -8.11 -7.91
CA TYR A 84 -6.28 -8.24 -9.36
C TYR A 84 -7.55 -7.58 -9.91
N VAL A 85 -8.70 -7.87 -9.32
CA VAL A 85 -9.98 -7.26 -9.74
C VAL A 85 -9.99 -5.77 -9.44
N GLY A 86 -9.51 -5.35 -8.27
CA GLY A 86 -9.41 -3.95 -7.88
C GLY A 86 -8.48 -3.14 -8.79
N SER A 87 -7.33 -3.70 -9.17
CA SER A 87 -6.41 -3.08 -10.13
C SER A 87 -7.07 -2.90 -11.50
N LYS A 88 -7.74 -3.94 -12.01
CA LYS A 88 -8.41 -3.89 -13.32
C LYS A 88 -9.52 -2.83 -13.34
N VAL A 89 -10.35 -2.78 -12.31
CA VAL A 89 -11.42 -1.77 -12.20
C VAL A 89 -10.85 -0.37 -12.00
N GLY A 90 -9.79 -0.23 -11.19
CA GLY A 90 -9.15 1.06 -10.93
C GLY A 90 -8.46 1.68 -12.15
N LEU A 91 -7.99 0.85 -13.10
CA LEU A 91 -7.38 1.31 -14.35
C LEU A 91 -8.42 1.84 -15.36
N ASP A 92 -9.68 1.39 -15.28
CA ASP A 92 -10.78 1.84 -16.15
C ASP A 92 -11.49 3.11 -15.61
N VAL A 93 -11.15 3.56 -14.40
CA VAL A 93 -11.77 4.73 -13.76
C VAL A 93 -10.93 5.97 -14.00
N ASP A 94 -11.55 7.10 -14.38
CA ASP A 94 -10.89 8.39 -14.58
C ASP A 94 -10.07 8.86 -13.36
N GLU A 95 -8.93 9.50 -13.63
CA GLU A 95 -7.96 9.95 -12.62
C GLU A 95 -8.57 10.88 -11.56
N ASP A 96 -9.51 11.75 -11.97
CA ASP A 96 -10.19 12.66 -11.05
C ASP A 96 -11.13 11.93 -10.08
N ILE A 97 -11.81 10.88 -10.53
CA ILE A 97 -12.68 10.05 -9.68
C ILE A 97 -11.82 9.26 -8.70
N LEU A 98 -10.70 8.71 -9.17
CA LEU A 98 -9.77 7.98 -8.31
C LEU A 98 -9.16 8.90 -7.24
N ARG A 99 -8.78 10.13 -7.61
CA ARG A 99 -8.27 11.14 -6.69
C ARG A 99 -9.31 11.57 -5.66
N TYR A 100 -10.55 11.84 -6.08
CA TYR A 100 -11.63 12.19 -5.15
C TYR A 100 -12.02 11.03 -4.24
N GLY A 101 -12.10 9.81 -4.77
CA GLY A 101 -12.39 8.60 -4.00
C GLY A 101 -11.34 8.34 -2.93
N PHE A 102 -10.05 8.43 -3.30
CA PHE A 102 -8.94 8.26 -2.37
C PHE A 102 -8.90 9.37 -1.30
N SER A 103 -9.14 10.62 -1.69
CA SER A 103 -9.20 11.76 -0.76
C SER A 103 -10.35 11.63 0.25
N THR A 104 -11.52 11.17 -0.21
CA THR A 104 -12.68 10.92 0.66
C THR A 104 -12.42 9.76 1.62
N LEU A 105 -11.79 8.68 1.13
CA LEU A 105 -11.37 7.55 1.97
C LEU A 105 -10.35 7.99 3.03
N MET A 106 -9.38 8.83 2.67
CA MET A 106 -8.40 9.41 3.60
C MET A 106 -9.06 10.29 4.66
N LEU A 107 -10.05 11.11 4.28
CA LEU A 107 -10.85 11.88 5.23
C LEU A 107 -11.65 10.99 6.18
N ALA A 108 -12.17 9.86 5.69
CA ALA A 108 -12.91 8.91 6.52
C ALA A 108 -12.01 8.06 7.44
N LEU A 109 -10.76 7.82 7.04
CA LEU A 109 -9.72 7.17 7.85
C LEU A 109 -9.09 8.12 8.88
N GLY A 110 -9.33 9.44 8.75
CA GLY A 110 -8.88 10.48 9.67
C GLY A 110 -9.57 10.44 11.02
#